data_AF-A0AAP6LBE3-F1
#
_entry.id   AF-A0AAP6LBE3-F1
#
_cell.length_a   1.000
_cell.length_b   1.000
_cell.length_c   1.000
_cell.angle_alpha   90.00
_cell.angle_beta   90.00
_cell.angle_gamma   90.00
#
_symmetry.space_group_name_H-M   'P 1'
#
loop_
_entity.id
_entity.type
_entity.pdbx_description
1 polymer ?
#
loop_
_entity_poly.entity_id
_entity_poly.type
_entity_poly.pdbx_seq_one_letter_code
_entity_poly.pdbx_strand_id
1 'polypeptide(L)'
;MSQDSSASVHVFFDARLRALRQIKSMEFGKNRALAVLILVLMAVPTTSLAEGRCPPGQYPVGGQGTGGCAPIPSSGGADARGPIPTGKWETRWGAISEDLTTLATGASVSMKSKRQAIAAATAECEKLGGKACKTRLTYFNQCAALADATAESLNGETGTSIAAHAETEDQAKNLALAQCGSAQGGQKCSIVYSACSMSEFRSFR
;
A
#
# COMPACT_ATOMS: atom_id res chain seq x y z
N MET A 1 9.25 -1.97 -10.31
CA MET A 1 7.92 -1.34 -10.48
C MET A 1 6.91 -2.43 -10.71
N SER A 2 6.21 -2.78 -9.65
CA SER A 2 5.09 -3.73 -9.65
C SER A 2 3.99 -3.04 -8.85
N GLN A 3 2.75 -3.23 -9.27
CA GLN A 3 1.48 -2.64 -8.76
C GLN A 3 0.97 -1.48 -9.62
N ASP A 4 0.02 -1.81 -10.51
CA ASP A 4 -1.19 -1.01 -10.81
C ASP A 4 -1.97 -1.64 -11.98
N SER A 5 -2.29 -2.94 -11.90
CA SER A 5 -3.08 -3.62 -12.94
C SER A 5 -4.38 -4.25 -12.44
N SER A 6 -4.58 -4.34 -11.12
CA SER A 6 -5.85 -4.83 -10.57
C SER A 6 -6.94 -3.73 -10.49
N ALA A 7 -6.56 -2.46 -10.40
CA ALA A 7 -7.52 -1.35 -10.32
C ALA A 7 -8.25 -1.11 -11.65
N SER A 8 -7.58 -1.31 -12.78
CA SER A 8 -8.17 -1.07 -14.09
C SER A 8 -9.23 -2.10 -14.48
N VAL A 9 -9.18 -3.34 -13.98
CA VAL A 9 -10.17 -4.36 -14.38
C VAL A 9 -11.53 -4.13 -13.69
N HIS A 10 -11.52 -3.63 -12.44
CA HIS A 10 -12.76 -3.38 -11.70
C HIS A 10 -13.50 -2.11 -12.16
N VAL A 11 -12.79 -1.06 -12.58
CA VAL A 11 -13.41 0.18 -13.09
C VAL A 11 -14.19 -0.07 -14.39
N PHE A 12 -13.73 -0.98 -15.23
CA PHE A 12 -14.36 -1.26 -16.52
C PHE A 12 -15.62 -2.15 -16.41
N PHE A 13 -15.74 -2.97 -15.36
CA PHE A 13 -16.93 -3.81 -15.15
C PHE A 13 -18.13 -3.00 -14.64
N ASP A 14 -17.91 -2.02 -13.76
CA ASP A 14 -18.97 -1.14 -13.21
C ASP A 14 -19.51 -0.17 -14.27
N ALA A 15 -18.66 0.29 -15.20
CA ALA A 15 -19.06 1.11 -16.34
C ALA A 15 -20.05 0.39 -17.28
N ARG A 16 -19.89 -0.94 -17.47
CA ARG A 16 -20.80 -1.75 -18.30
C ARG A 16 -22.19 -1.91 -17.67
N LEU A 17 -22.32 -2.04 -16.35
CA LEU A 17 -23.62 -2.22 -15.70
C LEU A 17 -24.48 -0.94 -15.70
N ARG A 18 -23.85 0.24 -15.59
CA ARG A 18 -24.56 1.52 -15.65
C ARG A 18 -25.05 1.86 -17.06
N ALA A 19 -24.28 1.49 -18.09
CA ALA A 19 -24.67 1.67 -19.48
C ALA A 19 -25.91 0.84 -19.87
N LEU A 20 -26.06 -0.37 -19.31
CA LEU A 20 -27.22 -1.24 -19.59
C LEU A 20 -28.54 -0.72 -19.01
N ARG A 21 -28.52 0.12 -17.96
CA ARG A 21 -29.75 0.70 -17.39
C ARG A 21 -30.32 1.89 -18.17
N GLN A 22 -29.50 2.57 -18.99
CA GLN A 22 -29.95 3.75 -19.75
C GLN A 22 -30.54 3.39 -21.14
N ILE A 23 -30.33 2.16 -21.63
CA ILE A 23 -30.85 1.71 -22.93
C ILE A 23 -32.37 1.50 -22.91
N LYS A 24 -32.98 1.31 -21.74
CA LYS A 24 -34.43 1.02 -21.63
C LYS A 24 -35.33 2.26 -21.85
N SER A 25 -34.78 3.46 -22.05
CA SER A 25 -35.56 4.71 -22.15
C SER A 25 -35.32 5.53 -23.42
N MET A 26 -34.58 5.03 -24.42
CA MET A 26 -34.31 5.80 -25.64
C MET A 26 -35.32 5.47 -26.74
N GLU A 27 -36.31 6.37 -26.86
CA GLU A 27 -37.21 6.45 -28.00
C GLU A 27 -36.43 6.56 -29.33
N PHE A 28 -36.75 5.65 -30.25
CA PHE A 28 -36.04 5.33 -31.49
C PHE A 28 -36.11 6.40 -32.61
N GLY A 29 -36.43 7.65 -32.26
CA GLY A 29 -37.00 8.61 -33.22
C GLY A 29 -36.10 9.68 -33.81
N LYS A 30 -35.08 10.20 -33.11
CA LYS A 30 -34.48 11.50 -33.55
C LYS A 30 -32.96 11.61 -33.61
N ASN A 31 -32.18 10.62 -33.15
CA ASN A 31 -30.73 10.75 -33.06
C ASN A 31 -29.97 9.62 -33.79
N ARG A 32 -30.24 9.47 -35.10
CA ARG A 32 -29.48 8.55 -35.97
C ARG A 32 -27.97 8.78 -35.91
N ALA A 33 -27.54 10.03 -35.75
CA ALA A 33 -26.13 10.39 -35.59
C ALA A 33 -25.51 9.85 -34.28
N LEU A 34 -26.26 9.84 -33.18
CA LEU A 34 -25.78 9.32 -31.89
C LEU A 34 -25.67 7.79 -31.91
N ALA A 35 -26.63 7.12 -32.57
CA ALA A 35 -26.58 5.67 -32.77
C ALA A 35 -25.38 5.25 -33.65
N VAL A 36 -25.10 6.01 -34.71
CA VAL A 36 -23.93 5.78 -35.57
C VAL A 36 -22.62 6.06 -34.83
N LEU A 37 -22.56 7.11 -34.00
CA LEU A 37 -21.38 7.43 -33.20
C LEU A 37 -21.05 6.31 -32.20
N ILE A 38 -22.05 5.74 -31.53
CA ILE A 38 -21.88 4.61 -30.61
C ILE A 38 -21.44 3.35 -31.37
N LEU A 39 -21.99 3.11 -32.57
CA LEU A 39 -21.60 1.98 -33.41
C LEU A 39 -20.15 2.08 -33.88
N VAL A 40 -19.69 3.29 -34.25
CA VAL A 40 -18.30 3.55 -34.65
C VAL A 40 -17.34 3.41 -33.47
N LEU A 41 -17.73 3.84 -32.26
CA LEU A 41 -16.90 3.68 -31.05
C LEU A 41 -16.70 2.21 -30.67
N MET A 42 -17.65 1.33 -30.97
CA MET A 42 -17.50 -0.12 -30.75
C MET A 42 -16.69 -0.84 -31.84
N ALA A 43 -16.47 -0.20 -33.00
CA ALA A 43 -15.78 -0.80 -34.13
C ALA A 43 -14.25 -0.62 -34.10
N VAL A 44 -13.69 0.07 -33.10
CA VAL A 44 -12.24 0.27 -32.97
C VAL A 44 -11.61 -0.96 -32.31
N PRO A 45 -10.78 -1.76 -33.01
CA PRO A 45 -10.09 -2.88 -32.38
C PRO A 45 -9.04 -2.35 -31.41
N THR A 46 -9.13 -2.75 -30.14
CA THR A 46 -8.06 -2.54 -29.18
C THR A 46 -6.92 -3.52 -29.52
N THR A 47 -5.75 -3.00 -29.86
CA THR A 47 -4.54 -3.82 -29.99
C THR A 47 -4.16 -4.31 -28.59
N SER A 48 -4.50 -5.55 -28.27
CA SER A 48 -3.99 -6.20 -27.07
C SER A 48 -2.50 -6.51 -27.28
N LEU A 49 -1.63 -5.75 -26.64
CA LEU A 49 -0.23 -6.16 -26.45
C LEU A 49 -0.24 -7.33 -25.45
N ALA A 50 -0.35 -8.54 -25.97
CA ALA A 50 -0.10 -9.74 -25.20
C ALA A 50 1.43 -9.86 -25.06
N GLU A 51 1.97 -9.36 -23.96
CA GLU A 51 3.32 -9.73 -23.50
C GLU A 51 3.37 -11.27 -23.43
N GLY A 52 4.38 -11.86 -24.06
CA GLY A 52 4.39 -13.25 -24.52
C GLY A 52 3.96 -14.32 -23.49
N ARG A 53 3.39 -15.42 -23.99
CA ARG A 53 2.85 -16.55 -23.21
C ARG A 53 3.92 -17.38 -22.48
N CYS A 54 5.20 -17.08 -22.69
CA CYS A 54 6.32 -17.89 -22.24
C CYS A 54 7.37 -17.03 -21.51
N PRO A 55 8.04 -17.56 -20.46
CA PRO A 55 9.14 -16.89 -19.80
C PRO A 55 10.27 -16.54 -20.79
N PRO A 56 11.13 -15.55 -20.48
CA PRO A 56 12.30 -15.23 -21.28
C PRO A 56 13.15 -16.48 -21.61
N GLY A 57 13.58 -16.62 -22.86
CA GLY A 57 14.34 -17.78 -23.34
C GLY A 57 13.51 -18.93 -23.90
N GLN A 58 12.19 -18.79 -23.95
CA GLN A 58 11.28 -19.78 -24.53
C GLN A 58 10.35 -19.15 -25.56
N TYR A 59 9.95 -19.91 -26.57
CA TYR A 59 8.98 -19.52 -27.58
C TYR A 59 7.69 -20.36 -27.46
N PRO A 60 6.52 -19.79 -27.80
CA PRO A 60 5.27 -20.54 -27.74
C PRO A 60 5.27 -21.67 -28.78
N VAL A 61 4.86 -22.86 -28.35
CA VAL A 61 4.66 -24.05 -29.20
C VAL A 61 3.26 -24.60 -29.03
N GLY A 62 2.64 -25.05 -30.13
CA GLY A 62 1.32 -25.68 -30.11
C GLY A 62 0.33 -25.06 -31.10
N GLY A 63 -0.76 -25.80 -31.37
CA GLY A 63 -1.84 -25.44 -32.30
C GLY A 63 -3.19 -25.29 -31.59
N GLN A 64 -4.28 -25.19 -32.37
CA GLN A 64 -5.65 -24.90 -31.90
C GLN A 64 -6.04 -25.63 -30.60
N GLY A 65 -5.87 -24.96 -29.46
CA GLY A 65 -6.33 -25.40 -28.13
C GLY A 65 -5.29 -26.04 -27.20
N THR A 66 -4.06 -26.34 -27.66
CA THR A 66 -2.97 -26.83 -26.80
C THR A 66 -1.73 -25.97 -27.00
N GLY A 67 -1.30 -25.26 -25.95
CA GLY A 67 -0.15 -24.35 -26.01
C GLY A 67 0.81 -24.62 -24.86
N GLY A 68 2.09 -24.79 -25.20
CA GLY A 68 3.21 -24.91 -24.28
C GLY A 68 4.36 -23.95 -24.66
N CYS A 69 5.46 -24.04 -23.95
CA CYS A 69 6.66 -23.25 -24.21
C CYS A 69 7.82 -24.19 -24.53
N ALA A 70 8.57 -23.90 -25.60
CA ALA A 70 9.78 -24.64 -25.96
C ALA A 70 11.01 -23.74 -25.82
N PRO A 71 12.17 -24.31 -25.42
CA PRO A 71 13.41 -23.56 -25.36
C PRO A 71 13.87 -23.16 -26.77
N ILE A 72 14.32 -21.91 -26.94
CA ILE A 72 14.90 -21.45 -28.21
C ILE A 72 16.19 -22.25 -28.46
N PRO A 73 16.32 -22.99 -29.58
CA PRO A 73 17.52 -23.77 -29.85
C PRO A 73 18.71 -22.82 -30.07
N SER A 74 19.65 -22.82 -29.14
CA SER A 74 20.88 -22.03 -29.25
C SER A 74 21.92 -22.82 -30.05
N SER A 75 22.31 -22.31 -31.22
CA SER A 75 23.57 -22.70 -31.85
C SER A 75 24.71 -22.05 -31.06
N GLY A 76 25.06 -22.65 -29.93
CA GLY A 76 26.10 -22.18 -29.01
C GLY A 76 25.56 -22.11 -27.59
N GLY A 77 26.07 -22.99 -26.73
CA GLY A 77 25.59 -23.23 -25.36
C GLY A 77 25.66 -22.01 -24.43
N ALA A 78 24.68 -21.13 -24.55
CA ALA A 78 24.24 -20.28 -23.45
C ALA A 78 23.07 -21.00 -22.78
N ASP A 79 23.35 -21.67 -21.66
CA ASP A 79 22.31 -22.06 -20.71
C ASP A 79 21.36 -20.87 -20.54
N ALA A 80 20.06 -21.07 -20.78
CA ALA A 80 19.04 -20.08 -20.47
C ALA A 80 18.90 -19.95 -18.94
N ARG A 81 19.93 -19.43 -18.27
CA ARG A 81 19.91 -19.10 -16.85
C ARG A 81 19.01 -17.87 -16.72
N GLY A 82 17.88 -18.04 -16.06
CA GLY A 82 17.00 -16.93 -15.71
C GLY A 82 17.74 -15.86 -14.90
N PRO A 83 17.12 -14.69 -14.68
CA PRO A 83 17.73 -13.61 -13.92
C PRO A 83 18.23 -14.09 -12.56
N ILE A 84 19.53 -13.89 -12.26
CA ILE A 84 20.11 -14.23 -10.96
C ILE A 84 19.79 -13.08 -10.00
N PRO A 85 19.16 -13.32 -8.84
CA PRO A 85 18.86 -12.27 -7.89
C PRO A 85 20.16 -11.62 -7.40
N THR A 86 20.24 -10.29 -7.50
CA THR A 86 21.42 -9.50 -7.10
C THR A 86 21.44 -9.17 -5.61
N GLY A 87 20.34 -9.45 -4.91
CA GLY A 87 20.14 -9.14 -3.51
C GLY A 87 18.73 -9.48 -3.04
N LYS A 88 18.40 -9.04 -1.84
CA LYS A 88 17.06 -9.16 -1.25
C LYS A 88 16.66 -7.89 -0.53
N TRP A 89 15.36 -7.62 -0.49
CA TRP A 89 14.80 -6.59 0.37
C TRP A 89 14.71 -7.10 1.80
N GLU A 90 15.26 -6.34 2.75
CA GLU A 90 15.15 -6.59 4.17
C GLU A 90 14.06 -5.71 4.78
N THR A 91 13.16 -6.35 5.52
CA THR A 91 12.16 -5.63 6.30
C THR A 91 12.82 -4.81 7.39
N ARG A 92 12.36 -3.57 7.53
CA ARG A 92 12.73 -2.68 8.63
C ARG A 92 11.51 -2.42 9.50
N TRP A 93 11.74 -2.43 10.81
CA TRP A 93 10.70 -2.35 11.82
C TRP A 93 10.84 -1.07 12.63
N GLY A 94 9.69 -0.51 13.00
CA GLY A 94 9.60 0.55 14.00
C GLY A 94 8.55 0.21 15.05
N ALA A 95 8.63 0.88 16.19
CA ALA A 95 7.66 0.73 17.27
C ALA A 95 7.48 2.04 18.03
N ILE A 96 6.35 2.17 18.72
CA ILE A 96 6.05 3.26 19.65
C ILE A 96 5.62 2.62 20.96
N SER A 97 6.21 3.05 22.07
CA SER A 97 5.86 2.64 23.42
C SER A 97 5.58 3.86 24.29
N GLU A 98 4.53 3.79 25.10
CA GLU A 98 4.09 4.90 25.94
C GLU A 98 3.85 4.42 27.38
N ASP A 99 4.12 5.30 28.34
CA ASP A 99 3.62 5.22 29.70
C ASP A 99 2.53 6.28 29.90
N LEU A 100 1.29 5.84 30.08
CA LEU A 100 0.14 6.71 30.26
C LEU A 100 0.14 7.48 31.59
N THR A 101 0.94 7.06 32.57
CA THR A 101 1.01 7.72 33.88
C THR A 101 1.99 8.89 33.87
N THR A 102 3.14 8.71 33.24
CA THR A 102 4.19 9.75 33.16
C THR A 102 4.16 10.52 31.85
N LEU A 103 3.31 10.12 30.90
CA LEU A 103 3.24 10.66 29.54
C LEU A 103 4.58 10.55 28.78
N ALA A 104 5.40 9.55 29.14
CA ALA A 104 6.67 9.30 28.47
C ALA A 104 6.42 8.46 27.20
N THR A 105 6.95 8.93 26.07
CA THR A 105 6.78 8.29 24.76
C THR A 105 8.14 7.98 24.15
N GLY A 106 8.41 6.71 23.91
CA GLY A 106 9.60 6.25 23.21
C GLY A 106 9.26 5.64 21.86
N ALA A 107 10.12 5.86 20.86
CA ALA A 107 9.92 5.34 19.52
C ALA A 107 11.18 4.62 19.01
N SER A 108 11.03 3.85 17.93
CA SER A 108 12.17 3.28 17.22
C SER A 108 11.87 3.19 15.74
N VAL A 109 12.92 3.30 14.94
CA VAL A 109 12.87 3.28 13.48
C VAL A 109 13.98 2.39 12.93
N SER A 110 13.75 1.81 11.75
CA SER A 110 14.76 1.09 10.97
C SER A 110 15.44 -0.09 11.67
N MET A 111 14.73 -0.75 12.59
CA MET A 111 15.25 -1.90 13.32
C MET A 111 15.17 -3.18 12.49
N LYS A 112 16.12 -4.10 12.68
CA LYS A 112 16.23 -5.34 11.89
C LYS A 112 15.15 -6.38 12.21
N SER A 113 14.47 -6.23 13.34
CA SER A 113 13.40 -7.15 13.75
C SER A 113 12.37 -6.45 14.62
N LYS A 114 11.15 -7.01 14.64
CA LYS A 114 10.06 -6.57 15.52
C LYS A 114 10.48 -6.48 16.99
N ARG A 115 11.20 -7.49 17.49
CA ARG A 115 11.68 -7.54 18.88
C ARG A 115 12.66 -6.42 19.19
N GLN A 116 13.59 -6.13 18.28
CA GLN A 116 14.52 -5.01 18.44
C GLN A 116 13.80 -3.67 18.41
N ALA A 117 12.80 -3.50 17.53
CA ALA A 117 11.97 -2.30 17.49
C ALA A 117 11.26 -2.05 18.83
N ILE A 118 10.60 -3.08 19.35
CA ILE A 118 9.90 -3.01 20.64
C ILE A 118 10.88 -2.67 21.75
N ALA A 119 11.98 -3.43 21.88
CA ALA A 119 12.96 -3.21 22.94
C ALA A 119 13.58 -1.80 22.90
N ALA A 120 13.91 -1.29 21.71
CA ALA A 120 14.45 0.05 21.54
C ALA A 120 13.43 1.14 21.92
N ALA A 121 12.18 1.02 21.47
CA ALA A 121 11.12 1.98 21.80
C ALA A 121 10.78 1.97 23.29
N THR A 122 10.74 0.79 23.92
CA THR A 122 10.53 0.66 25.37
C THR A 122 11.68 1.28 26.15
N ALA A 123 12.94 0.98 25.77
CA ALA A 123 14.10 1.56 26.42
C ALA A 123 14.16 3.09 26.27
N GLU A 124 13.72 3.65 25.14
CA GLU A 124 13.61 5.09 24.96
C GLU A 124 12.52 5.70 25.86
N CYS A 125 11.36 5.05 25.97
CA CYS A 125 10.28 5.47 26.87
C CYS A 125 10.76 5.48 28.33
N GLU A 126 11.47 4.44 28.76
CA GLU A 126 12.01 4.35 30.13
C GLU A 126 13.06 5.44 30.40
N LYS A 127 13.92 5.74 29.43
CA LYS A 127 14.90 6.85 29.53
C LYS A 127 14.23 8.21 29.70
N LEU A 128 13.03 8.38 29.13
CA LEU A 128 12.24 9.60 29.27
C LEU A 128 11.43 9.64 30.58
N GLY A 129 11.67 8.71 31.50
CA GLY A 129 11.06 8.67 32.83
C GLY A 129 9.81 7.80 32.94
N GLY A 130 9.47 7.06 31.88
CA GLY A 130 8.41 6.05 31.92
C GLY A 130 8.77 4.89 32.86
N LYS A 131 7.80 4.45 33.65
CA LYS A 131 7.93 3.34 34.61
C LYS A 131 7.15 2.10 34.18
N ALA A 132 6.08 2.29 33.42
CA ALA A 132 5.19 1.25 32.92
C ALA A 132 5.03 1.36 31.39
N CYS A 133 6.15 1.50 30.68
CA CYS A 133 6.19 1.63 29.22
C CYS A 133 5.59 0.40 28.52
N LYS A 134 4.52 0.61 27.76
CA LYS A 134 3.84 -0.42 26.97
C LYS A 134 3.91 -0.10 25.49
N THR A 135 4.17 -1.10 24.66
CA THR A 135 4.13 -0.94 23.21
C THR A 135 2.71 -0.70 22.73
N ARG A 136 2.50 0.41 22.02
CA ARG A 136 1.20 0.86 21.50
C ARG A 136 1.06 0.55 20.01
N LEU A 137 2.14 0.69 19.27
CA LEU A 137 2.17 0.40 17.84
C LEU A 137 3.49 -0.27 17.46
N THR A 138 3.42 -1.22 16.53
CA THR A 138 4.58 -1.79 15.88
C THR A 138 4.29 -1.92 14.39
N TYR A 139 5.21 -1.43 13.56
CA TYR A 139 5.01 -1.29 12.12
C TYR A 139 6.26 -1.71 11.36
N PHE A 140 6.11 -2.04 10.07
CA PHE A 140 7.24 -2.41 9.22
C PHE A 140 6.99 -2.03 7.77
N ASN A 141 8.06 -1.71 7.04
CA ASN A 141 8.03 -1.29 5.63
C ASN A 141 7.01 -0.20 5.32
N GLN A 142 6.77 0.69 6.30
CA GLN A 142 5.74 1.72 6.25
C GLN A 142 6.06 2.82 7.26
N CYS A 143 5.20 3.82 7.33
CA CYS A 143 5.27 4.95 8.24
C CYS A 143 4.27 4.83 9.40
N ALA A 144 4.58 5.51 10.49
CA ALA A 144 3.72 5.66 11.65
C ALA A 144 3.67 7.11 12.10
N ALA A 145 2.56 7.49 12.73
CA ALA A 145 2.39 8.77 13.39
C ALA A 145 1.62 8.61 14.70
N LEU A 146 1.89 9.50 15.65
CA LEU A 146 1.21 9.62 16.94
C LEU A 146 0.55 10.99 17.01
N ALA A 147 -0.73 11.01 17.34
CA ALA A 147 -1.52 12.23 17.54
C ALA A 147 -2.03 12.29 18.98
N ASP A 148 -1.81 13.44 19.61
CA ASP A 148 -2.32 13.74 20.95
C ASP A 148 -3.41 14.81 20.83
N ALA A 149 -4.38 14.77 21.75
CA ALA A 149 -5.27 15.92 21.91
C ALA A 149 -4.53 17.09 22.51
N THR A 150 -4.87 18.28 22.03
CA THR A 150 -4.31 19.52 22.56
C THR A 150 -4.85 19.79 23.97
N ALA A 151 -4.06 20.43 24.82
CA ALA A 151 -4.49 20.76 26.19
C ALA A 151 -5.79 21.60 26.22
N GLU A 152 -5.99 22.44 25.21
CA GLU A 152 -7.23 23.22 25.00
C GLU A 152 -8.48 22.34 24.87
N SER A 153 -8.31 21.15 24.31
CA SER A 153 -9.37 20.22 24.01
C SER A 153 -9.73 19.30 25.16
N LEU A 154 -8.88 19.25 26.18
CA LEU A 154 -8.99 18.25 27.23
C LEU A 154 -9.82 18.67 28.44
N ASN A 155 -10.26 19.93 28.58
CA ASN A 155 -11.12 20.37 29.70
C ASN A 155 -10.65 19.89 31.11
N GLY A 156 -9.35 19.64 31.30
CA GLY A 156 -8.78 19.09 32.54
C GLY A 156 -8.75 17.55 32.64
N GLU A 157 -9.18 16.83 31.61
CA GLU A 157 -9.07 15.37 31.46
C GLU A 157 -7.72 14.94 30.87
N THR A 158 -7.36 13.68 31.04
CA THR A 158 -6.17 13.10 30.39
C THR A 158 -6.53 12.67 28.98
N GLY A 159 -5.91 13.30 27.99
CA GLY A 159 -6.12 12.97 26.58
C GLY A 159 -5.61 11.58 26.21
N THR A 160 -6.33 10.92 25.30
CA THR A 160 -5.86 9.65 24.73
C THR A 160 -5.00 9.93 23.51
N SER A 161 -3.75 9.46 23.54
CA SER A 161 -2.88 9.43 22.37
C SER A 161 -3.28 8.31 21.40
N ILE A 162 -3.30 8.63 20.10
CA ILE A 162 -3.66 7.70 19.03
C ILE A 162 -2.48 7.53 18.07
N ALA A 163 -2.00 6.30 17.96
CA ALA A 163 -0.97 5.90 17.00
C ALA A 163 -1.61 5.25 15.78
N ALA A 164 -1.23 5.67 14.58
CA ALA A 164 -1.65 5.07 13.32
C ALA A 164 -0.43 4.76 12.43
N HIS A 165 -0.59 3.83 11.50
CA HIS A 165 0.41 3.51 10.48
C HIS A 165 -0.20 3.54 9.08
N ALA A 166 0.62 3.87 8.09
CA ALA A 166 0.25 3.86 6.68
C ALA A 166 1.48 3.76 5.80
N GLU A 167 1.28 3.55 4.50
CA GLU A 167 2.37 3.44 3.52
C GLU A 167 3.24 4.70 3.45
N THR A 168 2.62 5.88 3.55
CA THR A 168 3.33 7.17 3.57
C THR A 168 3.16 7.89 4.89
N GLU A 169 4.09 8.81 5.18
CA GLU A 169 4.07 9.59 6.41
C GLU A 169 2.81 10.46 6.50
N ASP A 170 2.41 11.09 5.40
CA ASP A 170 1.21 11.94 5.35
C ASP A 170 -0.08 11.15 5.58
N GLN A 171 -0.18 9.94 5.00
CA GLN A 171 -1.32 9.06 5.27
C GLN A 171 -1.35 8.65 6.74
N ALA A 172 -0.20 8.33 7.34
CA ALA A 172 -0.13 7.95 8.75
C ALA A 172 -0.56 9.12 9.65
N LYS A 173 -0.10 10.35 9.36
CA LYS A 173 -0.52 11.57 10.06
C LYS A 173 -2.02 11.81 9.93
N ASN A 174 -2.56 11.75 8.72
CA ASN A 174 -3.99 11.97 8.48
C ASN A 174 -4.85 10.93 9.21
N LEU A 175 -4.45 9.66 9.21
CA LEU A 175 -5.13 8.62 9.96
C LEU A 175 -5.06 8.85 11.47
N ALA A 176 -3.89 9.22 12.00
CA ALA A 176 -3.73 9.50 13.43
C ALA A 176 -4.61 10.68 13.86
N LEU A 177 -4.63 11.77 13.10
CA LEU A 177 -5.48 12.94 13.37
C LEU A 177 -6.97 12.62 13.28
N ALA A 178 -7.40 11.91 12.23
CA ALA A 178 -8.79 11.56 12.03
C ALA A 178 -9.31 10.63 13.15
N GLN A 179 -8.50 9.64 13.55
CA GLN A 179 -8.85 8.73 14.63
C GLN A 179 -8.83 9.43 15.99
N CYS A 180 -7.86 10.31 16.24
CA CYS A 180 -7.81 11.11 17.46
C CYS A 180 -9.03 12.02 17.60
N GLY A 181 -9.37 12.79 16.57
CA GLY A 181 -10.55 13.65 16.59
C GLY A 181 -11.83 12.86 16.81
N SER A 182 -11.96 11.68 16.19
CA SER A 182 -13.12 10.80 16.37
C SER A 182 -13.21 10.23 17.79
N ALA A 183 -12.08 9.76 18.35
CA ALA A 183 -12.01 9.17 19.68
C ALA A 183 -12.31 10.19 20.78
N GLN A 184 -12.05 11.47 20.54
CA GLN A 184 -12.24 12.54 21.51
C GLN A 184 -13.48 13.40 21.22
N GLY A 185 -14.44 12.93 20.43
CA GLY A 185 -15.71 13.65 20.23
C GLY A 185 -15.57 14.97 19.46
N GLY A 186 -14.63 15.04 18.51
CA GLY A 186 -14.38 16.19 17.65
C GLY A 186 -13.35 17.19 18.16
N GLN A 187 -12.61 16.84 19.23
CA GLN A 187 -11.54 17.68 19.76
C GLN A 187 -10.37 17.87 18.78
N LYS A 188 -9.61 18.95 18.99
CA LYS A 188 -8.40 19.25 18.21
C LYS A 188 -7.28 18.30 18.63
N CYS A 189 -6.67 17.68 17.64
CA CYS A 189 -5.49 16.86 17.81
C CYS A 189 -4.32 17.42 17.01
N SER A 190 -3.11 17.14 17.49
CA SER A 190 -1.86 17.49 16.81
C SER A 190 -0.94 16.29 16.73
N ILE A 191 -0.18 16.19 15.64
CA ILE A 191 0.87 15.19 15.50
C ILE A 191 2.02 15.53 16.45
N VAL A 192 2.38 14.57 17.30
CA VAL A 192 3.52 14.69 18.23
C VAL A 192 4.72 13.85 17.77
N TYR A 193 4.50 12.86 16.91
CA TYR A 193 5.56 12.04 16.33
C TYR A 193 5.15 11.51 14.95
N SER A 194 6.11 11.43 14.03
CA SER A 194 5.96 10.69 12.78
C SER A 194 7.32 10.20 12.27
N ALA A 195 7.37 8.96 11.76
CA ALA A 195 8.56 8.42 11.12
C ALA A 195 8.25 7.19 10.26
N CYS A 196 9.22 6.79 9.44
CA CYS A 196 9.10 5.63 8.55
C CYS A 196 10.21 4.60 8.79
N SER A 197 9.85 3.32 8.65
CA SER A 197 10.79 2.18 8.69
C SER A 197 10.71 1.44 7.36
N MET A 198 11.26 2.04 6.30
CA MET A 198 11.19 1.51 4.93
C MET A 198 12.16 0.34 4.74
N SER A 199 11.78 -0.60 3.87
CA SER A 199 12.64 -1.74 3.54
C SER A 199 13.96 -1.31 2.92
N GLU A 200 15.04 -2.01 3.24
CA GLU A 200 16.37 -1.75 2.69
C GLU A 200 16.81 -2.89 1.76
N PHE A 201 17.33 -2.56 0.58
CA PHE A 201 17.88 -3.57 -0.33
C PHE A 201 19.28 -3.99 0.12
N ARG A 202 19.48 -5.29 0.34
CA ARG A 202 20.78 -5.89 0.65
C ARG A 202 21.30 -6.65 -0.56
N SER A 203 22.40 -6.15 -1.14
CA SER A 203 23.18 -6.85 -2.18
C SER A 203 23.71 -8.19 -1.69
N PHE A 204 23.85 -9.17 -2.60
CA PHE A 204 24.58 -10.41 -2.36
C PHE A 204 26.06 -10.35 -2.74
N ARG A 205 26.47 -9.34 -3.50
CA ARG A 205 27.90 -9.04 -3.72
C ARG A 205 28.51 -8.36 -2.51
#